data_AF-A0A955M3G4-F1
#
_entry.id   AF-A0A955M3G4-F1
#
_cell.length_a   1.000
_cell.length_b   1.000
_cell.length_c   1.000
_cell.angle_alpha   90.00
_cell.angle_beta   90.00
_cell.angle_gamma   90.00
#
_symmetry.space_group_name_H-M   'P 1'
#
loop_
_entity.id
_entity.type
_entity.pdbx_description
1 polymer ?
#
loop_
_entity_poly.entity_id
_entity_poly.type
_entity_poly.pdbx_seq_one_letter_code
_entity_poly.pdbx_strand_id
1 'polypeptide(L)'
;GHIVALCNPTSGSIGRMTKKILTSAGILNEVMANTAFLTTDSRNLTKAIKEGEADIVINWQAPGYWPENRDYVDILPLPEEIAPKKELILNVLTFSTEPELAKDFLEYTGIIGRDVFESFGF
;
A
#
# COMPACT_ATOMS: atom_id res chain seq x y z
N GLY A 1 9.64 8.12 22.60
CA GLY A 1 10.16 7.57 21.33
C GLY A 1 8.97 7.25 20.47
N HIS A 2 9.10 7.36 19.14
CA HIS A 2 8.00 7.05 18.23
C HIS A 2 7.83 5.54 18.06
N ILE A 3 6.59 5.06 17.96
CA ILE A 3 6.24 3.67 17.73
C ILE A 3 6.17 3.43 16.22
N VAL A 4 7.06 2.57 15.70
CA VAL A 4 7.13 2.22 14.28
C VAL A 4 6.44 0.88 14.04
N ALA A 5 5.54 0.83 13.07
CA ALA A 5 4.95 -0.43 12.59
C ALA A 5 5.20 -0.60 11.08
N LEU A 6 5.52 -1.83 10.66
CA LEU A 6 5.75 -2.18 9.26
C LEU A 6 4.83 -3.32 8.83
N CYS A 7 4.55 -3.43 7.53
CA CYS A 7 3.89 -4.62 7.00
C CYS A 7 4.91 -5.75 6.86
N ASN A 8 4.54 -6.97 7.25
CA ASN A 8 5.39 -8.14 7.10
C ASN A 8 5.80 -8.32 5.61
N PRO A 9 7.11 -8.39 5.30
CA PRO A 9 7.62 -8.51 3.94
C PRO A 9 7.13 -9.72 3.15
N THR A 10 6.59 -10.76 3.80
CA THR A 10 6.09 -11.97 3.15
C THR A 10 4.57 -11.99 2.95
N SER A 11 3.83 -11.02 3.52
CA SER A 11 2.35 -11.03 3.55
C SER A 11 1.68 -10.16 2.48
N GLY A 12 2.28 -9.01 2.13
CA GLY A 12 1.64 -8.00 1.27
C GLY A 12 2.60 -7.30 0.31
N SER A 13 2.04 -6.68 -0.74
CA SER A 13 2.82 -5.90 -1.72
C SER A 13 3.56 -4.74 -1.06
N ILE A 14 2.91 -4.04 -0.11
CA ILE A 14 3.53 -2.95 0.64
C ILE A 14 4.71 -3.43 1.48
N GLY A 15 4.60 -4.56 2.20
CA GLY A 15 5.71 -5.12 2.96
C GLY A 15 6.94 -5.45 2.09
N ARG A 16 6.72 -6.03 0.89
CA ARG A 16 7.79 -6.26 -0.09
C ARG A 16 8.44 -4.94 -0.56
N MET A 17 7.62 -3.93 -0.83
CA MET A 17 8.11 -2.62 -1.28
C MET A 17 8.89 -1.91 -0.17
N THR A 18 8.37 -1.88 1.06
CA THR A 18 9.04 -1.35 2.24
C THR A 18 10.39 -2.01 2.46
N LYS A 19 10.46 -3.35 2.40
CA LYS A 19 11.76 -4.06 2.50
C LYS A 19 12.72 -3.59 1.41
N LYS A 20 12.26 -3.45 0.16
CA LYS A 20 13.10 -2.97 -0.95
C LYS A 20 13.64 -1.57 -0.68
N ILE A 21 12.77 -0.63 -0.31
CA ILE A 21 13.13 0.77 -0.01
C ILE A 21 14.20 0.82 1.09
N LEU A 22 13.93 0.17 2.23
CA LEU A 22 14.84 0.20 3.37
C LEU A 22 16.16 -0.54 3.11
N THR A 23 16.15 -1.59 2.27
CA THR A 23 17.37 -2.28 1.83
C THR A 23 18.21 -1.37 0.95
N SER A 24 17.60 -0.70 -0.04
CA SER A 24 18.29 0.24 -0.91
C SER A 24 18.88 1.43 -0.16
N ALA A 25 18.24 1.85 0.94
CA ALA A 25 18.74 2.89 1.84
C ALA A 25 19.78 2.40 2.85
N GLY A 26 20.05 1.08 2.94
CA GLY A 26 21.03 0.51 3.88
C GLY A 26 20.58 0.43 5.34
N ILE A 27 19.31 0.75 5.65
CA ILE A 27 18.81 0.91 7.02
C ILE A 27 17.80 -0.17 7.45
N LEU A 28 17.57 -1.20 6.62
CA LEU A 28 16.56 -2.24 6.91
C LEU A 28 16.73 -2.86 8.30
N ASN A 29 17.94 -3.28 8.68
CA ASN A 29 18.17 -3.96 9.95
C ASN A 29 17.92 -3.04 11.15
N GLU A 30 18.33 -1.77 11.05
CA GLU A 30 18.12 -0.77 12.08
C GLU A 30 16.63 -0.47 12.27
N VAL A 31 15.89 -0.30 11.18
CA VAL A 31 14.45 -0.03 11.23
C VAL A 31 13.70 -1.27 11.75
N MET A 32 14.04 -2.47 11.30
CA MET A 32 13.43 -3.71 11.79
C MET A 32 13.67 -3.93 13.28
N ALA A 33 14.86 -3.60 13.79
CA ALA A 33 15.17 -3.70 15.22
C ALA A 33 14.39 -2.69 16.07
N ASN A 34 13.99 -1.55 15.49
CA ASN A 34 13.18 -0.52 16.13
C ASN A 34 11.67 -0.64 15.81
N THR A 35 11.26 -1.64 15.03
CA THR A 35 9.85 -1.87 14.70
C THR A 35 9.17 -2.57 15.87
N ALA A 36 8.10 -1.96 16.40
CA ALA A 36 7.37 -2.51 17.55
C ALA A 36 6.58 -3.77 17.19
N PHE A 37 5.96 -3.79 16.01
CA PHE A 37 5.21 -4.93 15.50
C PHE A 37 5.07 -4.91 13.98
N LEU A 38 4.73 -6.07 13.43
CA LEU A 38 4.43 -6.24 12.01
C LEU A 38 2.93 -6.43 11.79
N THR A 39 2.37 -5.69 10.83
CA THR A 39 1.00 -5.88 10.33
C THR A 39 1.00 -6.81 9.11
N THR A 40 -0.20 -7.17 8.62
CA THR A 40 -0.37 -8.10 7.49
C THR A 40 -0.69 -7.43 6.16
N ASP A 41 -1.17 -6.19 6.17
CA ASP A 41 -1.53 -5.46 4.95
C ASP A 41 -1.57 -3.93 5.16
N SER A 42 -1.82 -3.20 4.07
CA SER A 42 -1.93 -1.74 4.02
C SER A 42 -3.05 -1.18 4.92
N ARG A 43 -4.17 -1.90 5.07
CA ARG A 43 -5.31 -1.44 5.87
C ARG A 43 -4.98 -1.48 7.35
N ASN A 44 -4.29 -2.53 7.79
CA ASN A 44 -3.86 -2.67 9.17
C ASN A 44 -2.78 -1.64 9.56
N LEU A 45 -1.96 -1.15 8.61
CA LEU A 45 -1.04 -0.02 8.86
C LEU A 45 -1.82 1.27 9.16
N THR A 46 -2.81 1.60 8.35
CA THR A 46 -3.66 2.78 8.60
C THR A 46 -4.45 2.63 9.89
N LYS A 47 -4.96 1.42 10.18
CA LYS A 47 -5.66 1.12 11.44
C LYS A 47 -4.76 1.36 12.66
N ALA A 48 -3.50 0.92 12.62
CA ALA A 48 -2.55 1.10 13.70
C ALA A 48 -2.32 2.60 14.02
N ILE A 49 -2.26 3.47 13.00
CA ILE A 49 -2.21 4.93 13.23
C ILE A 49 -3.52 5.42 13.87
N LYS A 50 -4.67 5.04 13.31
CA LYS A 50 -6.00 5.48 13.79
C LYS A 50 -6.28 5.10 15.23
N GLU A 51 -5.81 3.94 15.66
CA GLU A 51 -6.01 3.41 17.02
C GLU A 51 -4.92 3.88 18.00
N GLY A 52 -3.93 4.64 17.53
CA GLY A 52 -2.82 5.10 18.37
C GLY A 52 -1.82 4.00 18.74
N GLU A 53 -1.84 2.88 18.02
CA GLU A 53 -0.91 1.77 18.22
C GLU A 53 0.46 2.03 17.57
N ALA A 54 0.51 2.89 16.56
CA ALA A 54 1.74 3.31 15.90
C ALA A 54 1.72 4.82 15.63
N ASP A 55 2.91 5.44 15.65
CA ASP A 55 3.10 6.83 15.24
C ASP A 55 3.52 6.93 13.77
N ILE A 56 4.25 5.92 13.26
CA ILE A 56 4.87 5.95 11.92
C ILE A 56 4.71 4.59 11.23
N VAL A 57 4.28 4.65 9.97
CA VAL A 57 4.18 3.51 9.05
C VAL A 57 4.69 3.88 7.65
N ILE A 58 5.12 2.89 6.87
CA ILE A 58 5.34 3.03 5.42
C ILE A 58 4.18 2.35 4.70
N ASN A 59 3.35 3.13 3.99
CA ASN A 59 2.14 2.64 3.34
C ASN A 59 2.02 3.17 1.89
N TRP A 60 1.05 2.65 1.14
CA TRP A 60 0.58 3.29 -0.08
C TRP A 60 -0.09 4.63 0.24
N GLN A 61 -0.05 5.56 -0.71
CA GLN A 61 -0.55 6.92 -0.50
C GLN A 61 -2.09 7.00 -0.53
N ALA A 62 -2.74 6.27 -1.45
CA ALA A 62 -4.19 6.31 -1.68
C ALA A 62 -5.03 6.17 -0.39
N PRO A 63 -4.80 5.17 0.49
CA PRO A 63 -5.55 5.04 1.74
C PRO A 63 -5.54 6.27 2.65
N GLY A 64 -4.50 7.11 2.57
CA GLY A 64 -4.41 8.33 3.38
C GLY A 64 -5.34 9.44 2.91
N TYR A 65 -5.83 9.40 1.67
CA TYR A 65 -6.76 10.40 1.14
C TYR A 65 -8.23 10.04 1.34
N TRP A 66 -8.53 8.80 1.74
CA TRP A 66 -9.91 8.35 1.88
C TRP A 66 -10.63 9.04 3.05
N PRO A 67 -11.92 9.37 2.92
CA PRO A 67 -12.68 10.11 3.94
C PRO A 67 -12.59 9.51 5.34
N GLU A 68 -12.56 8.18 5.45
CA GLU A 68 -12.48 7.46 6.72
C GLU A 68 -11.10 7.51 7.39
N ASN A 69 -10.06 7.97 6.69
CA ASN A 69 -8.67 7.94 7.17
C ASN A 69 -8.02 9.33 7.23
N ARG A 70 -8.37 10.24 6.30
CA ARG A 70 -7.67 11.51 6.07
C ARG A 70 -7.60 12.45 7.28
N ASP A 71 -8.55 12.35 8.22
CA ASP A 71 -8.57 13.17 9.44
C ASP A 71 -7.70 12.59 10.56
N TYR A 72 -7.14 11.39 10.37
CA TYR A 72 -6.34 10.65 11.35
C TYR A 72 -4.89 10.43 10.94
N VAL A 73 -4.54 10.69 9.68
CA VAL A 73 -3.21 10.39 9.14
C VAL A 73 -2.64 11.58 8.40
N ASP A 74 -1.38 11.90 8.70
CA ASP A 74 -0.58 12.83 7.91
C ASP A 74 0.28 12.04 6.91
N ILE A 75 0.31 12.50 5.66
CA ILE A 75 1.08 11.86 4.60
C ILE A 75 2.44 12.56 4.47
N LEU A 76 3.51 11.81 4.67
CA LEU A 76 4.88 12.23 4.37
C LEU A 76 5.32 11.55 3.06
N PRO A 77 5.28 12.25 1.91
CA PRO A 77 5.66 11.64 0.64
C PRO A 77 7.15 11.32 0.62
N LEU A 78 7.49 10.11 0.15
CA LEU A 78 8.87 9.74 -0.15
C LEU A 78 9.25 10.21 -1.56
N PRO A 79 10.50 10.69 -1.77
CA PRO A 79 10.99 11.02 -3.11
C PRO A 79 10.87 9.84 -4.08
N GLU A 80 10.52 10.09 -5.35
CA GLU A 80 10.31 9.04 -6.36
C GLU A 80 11.60 8.24 -6.64
N GLU A 81 12.77 8.83 -6.42
CA GLU A 81 14.07 8.17 -6.54
C GLU A 81 14.24 7.03 -5.54
N ILE A 82 13.57 7.15 -4.38
CA ILE A 82 13.60 6.17 -3.29
C ILE A 82 12.39 5.22 -3.40
N ALA A 83 11.22 5.78 -3.70
CA ALA A 83 9.95 5.07 -3.77
C ALA A 83 9.27 5.29 -5.14
N PRO A 84 9.72 4.60 -6.20
CA PRO A 84 9.15 4.78 -7.53
C PRO A 84 7.70 4.32 -7.58
N LYS A 85 6.90 5.03 -8.39
CA LYS A 85 5.50 4.69 -8.68
C LYS A 85 5.35 3.24 -9.17
N LYS A 86 4.23 2.63 -8.81
CA LYS A 86 3.88 1.26 -9.17
C LYS A 86 2.62 1.23 -10.00
N GLU A 87 2.69 0.55 -11.14
CA GLU A 87 1.53 0.27 -11.96
C GLU A 87 0.63 -0.73 -11.26
N LEU A 88 -0.67 -0.41 -11.20
CA LEU A 88 -1.71 -1.36 -10.88
C LEU A 88 -2.13 -2.05 -12.18
N ILE A 89 -1.96 -3.37 -12.23
CA ILE A 89 -2.22 -4.17 -13.43
C ILE A 89 -3.43 -5.05 -13.17
N LEU A 90 -4.40 -5.01 -14.08
CA LEU A 90 -5.55 -5.90 -14.10
C LEU A 90 -5.40 -6.90 -15.25
N ASN A 91 -5.74 -8.18 -15.01
CA ASN A 91 -5.60 -9.24 -16.02
C ASN A 91 -6.63 -10.35 -15.79
N VAL A 92 -6.87 -11.16 -16.82
CA VAL A 92 -7.78 -12.32 -16.79
C VAL A 92 -7.00 -13.57 -16.37
N LEU A 93 -7.55 -14.32 -15.41
CA LEU A 93 -6.96 -15.58 -14.95
C LEU A 93 -7.10 -16.66 -16.02
N THR A 94 -6.03 -17.40 -16.30
CA THR A 94 -6.01 -18.50 -17.28
C THR A 94 -6.94 -19.67 -16.92
N PHE A 95 -7.34 -19.77 -15.66
CA PHE A 95 -8.22 -20.80 -15.11
C PHE A 95 -9.60 -20.24 -14.69
N SER A 96 -9.97 -19.04 -15.15
CA SER A 96 -11.30 -18.49 -14.91
C SER A 96 -12.37 -19.45 -15.41
N THR A 97 -13.40 -19.73 -14.59
CA THR A 97 -14.57 -20.49 -15.01
C THR A 97 -15.50 -19.68 -15.92
N GLU A 98 -15.33 -18.34 -15.93
CA GLU A 98 -16.12 -17.38 -16.71
C GLU A 98 -15.19 -16.42 -17.47
N PRO A 99 -14.40 -16.90 -18.46
CA PRO A 99 -13.34 -16.11 -19.09
C PRO A 99 -13.89 -14.95 -19.94
N GLU A 100 -15.04 -15.10 -20.59
CA GLU A 100 -15.63 -14.01 -21.40
C GLU A 100 -16.16 -12.88 -20.51
N LEU A 101 -16.89 -13.21 -19.44
CA LEU A 101 -17.35 -12.20 -18.46
C LEU A 101 -16.17 -11.46 -17.82
N ALA A 102 -15.06 -12.15 -17.54
CA ALA A 102 -13.85 -11.52 -17.02
C ALA A 102 -13.21 -10.55 -18.03
N LYS A 103 -13.27 -10.84 -19.33
CA LYS A 103 -12.80 -9.92 -20.39
C LYS A 103 -13.74 -8.72 -20.52
N ASP A 104 -15.05 -8.94 -20.52
CA ASP A 104 -16.04 -7.86 -20.55
C ASP A 104 -15.85 -6.91 -19.37
N PHE A 105 -15.57 -7.45 -18.18
CA PHE A 105 -15.24 -6.64 -17.01
C PHE A 105 -13.93 -5.87 -17.18
N LEU A 106 -12.88 -6.51 -17.71
CA LEU A 106 -11.60 -5.84 -18.00
C LEU A 106 -11.80 -4.68 -18.99
N GLU A 107 -12.56 -4.89 -20.07
CA GLU A 107 -12.92 -3.85 -21.03
C GLU A 107 -13.70 -2.70 -20.37
N TYR A 108 -14.70 -3.04 -19.55
CA TYR A 108 -15.46 -2.05 -18.78
C TYR A 108 -14.56 -1.20 -17.86
N THR A 109 -13.59 -1.82 -17.18
CA THR A 109 -12.61 -1.06 -16.39
C THR A 109 -11.70 -0.18 -17.25
N GLY A 110 -11.47 -0.52 -18.52
CA GLY A 110 -10.77 0.35 -19.46
C GLY A 110 -11.55 1.62 -19.83
N ILE A 111 -12.89 1.56 -19.77
CA ILE A 111 -13.77 2.68 -20.11
C ILE A 111 -13.92 3.65 -18.93
N ILE A 112 -14.24 3.14 -17.74
CA ILE A 112 -14.57 3.98 -16.57
C ILE A 112 -13.54 3.92 -15.44
N GLY A 113 -12.64 2.93 -15.48
CA GLY A 113 -11.81 2.60 -14.33
C GLY A 113 -10.84 3.71 -13.98
N ARG A 114 -10.28 4.42 -14.97
CA ARG A 114 -9.32 5.51 -14.71
C ARG A 114 -9.92 6.58 -13.78
N ASP A 115 -11.07 7.13 -14.15
CA ASP A 115 -11.75 8.16 -13.36
C ASP A 115 -12.10 7.65 -11.95
N VAL A 116 -12.53 6.38 -11.86
CA VAL A 116 -12.78 5.74 -10.57
C VAL A 116 -11.50 5.67 -9.74
N PHE A 117 -10.40 5.11 -10.27
CA PHE A 117 -9.13 4.96 -9.54
C PHE A 117 -8.55 6.32 -9.11
N GLU A 118 -8.58 7.32 -9.98
CA GLU A 118 -8.12 8.69 -9.67
C GLU A 118 -8.95 9.30 -8.51
N SER A 119 -10.27 9.07 -8.49
CA SER A 119 -11.13 9.57 -7.39
C SER A 119 -10.81 8.94 -6.02
N PHE A 120 -10.10 7.81 -6.00
CA PHE A 120 -9.62 7.13 -4.79
C PHE A 120 -8.11 7.32 -4.54
N GLY A 121 -7.44 8.18 -5.33
CA GLY A 121 -6.03 8.55 -5.12
C GLY A 121 -5.00 7.58 -5.72
N PHE A 122 -5.40 6.79 -6.72
CA PHE A 122 -4.52 5.91 -7.49
C PHE A 122 -4.05 6.54 -8.80
#